data_AF-A0A925VS94-F1
#
_entry.id   AF-A0A925VS94-F1
#
_cell.length_a   1.000
_cell.length_b   1.000
_cell.length_c   1.000
_cell.angle_alpha   90.00
_cell.angle_beta   90.00
_cell.angle_gamma   90.00
#
_symmetry.space_group_name_H-M   'P 1'
#
loop_
_entity.id
_entity.type
_entity.pdbx_description
1 polymer ?
#
loop_
_entity_poly.entity_id
_entity_poly.type
_entity_poly.pdbx_seq_one_letter_code
_entity_poly.pdbx_strand_id
1 'polypeptide(L)'
;LIGATGLLSTGALFFVAGGWPALPGRLALLALAGLLTQLAAYLLVNKPVNKRQTAAALQHQTPPNARALQRRWDSVIGLRAGALTVAVAALIGAALQSPR
;
A
#
# COMPACT_ATOMS: atom_id res chain seq x y z
N LEU A 1 -0.63 -13.52 -1.06
CA LEU A 1 -0.17 -13.59 -2.47
C LEU A 1 -0.58 -12.36 -3.28
N ILE A 2 -1.85 -11.92 -3.24
CA ILE A 2 -2.36 -10.80 -4.06
C ILE A 2 -1.54 -9.49 -3.96
N GLY A 3 -1.04 -9.13 -2.77
CA GLY A 3 -0.19 -7.93 -2.62
C GLY A 3 1.23 -8.06 -3.18
N ALA A 4 1.82 -9.26 -3.11
CA ALA A 4 3.17 -9.50 -3.62
C ALA A 4 3.18 -9.53 -5.15
N THR A 5 2.17 -10.14 -5.77
CA THR A 5 2.02 -10.14 -7.24
C THR A 5 1.86 -8.73 -7.79
N GLY A 6 1.09 -7.87 -7.11
CA GLY A 6 0.91 -6.46 -7.52
C GLY A 6 2.19 -5.62 -7.44
N LEU A 7 3.01 -5.82 -6.39
CA LEU A 7 4.31 -5.17 -6.27
C LEU A 7 5.28 -5.62 -7.38
N LEU A 8 5.37 -6.93 -7.60
CA LEU A 8 6.26 -7.51 -8.61
C LEU A 8 5.85 -7.09 -10.03
N SER A 9 4.56 -7.15 -10.36
CA SER A 9 4.07 -6.75 -11.69
C SER A 9 4.26 -5.26 -11.95
N THR A 10 4.06 -4.39 -10.94
CA THR A 10 4.30 -2.95 -11.06
C THR A 10 5.80 -2.64 -11.18
N GLY A 11 6.66 -3.38 -10.48
CA GLY A 11 8.11 -3.32 -10.65
C GLY A 11 8.56 -3.77 -12.04
N ALA A 12 7.99 -4.86 -12.57
CA ALA A 12 8.27 -5.31 -13.93
C ALA A 12 7.78 -4.29 -14.98
N LEU A 13 6.62 -3.67 -14.75
CA LEU A 13 6.07 -2.63 -15.62
C LEU A 13 7.05 -1.47 -15.81
N PHE A 14 7.81 -1.06 -14.79
CA PHE A 14 8.84 -0.04 -14.94
C PHE A 14 9.82 -0.34 -16.07
N PHE A 15 10.30 -1.58 -16.16
CA PHE A 15 11.27 -1.98 -17.18
C PHE A 15 10.62 -2.10 -18.56
N VAL A 16 9.44 -2.73 -18.64
CA VAL A 16 8.71 -2.91 -19.90
C VAL A 16 8.26 -1.57 -20.49
N ALA A 17 7.95 -0.59 -19.64
CA ALA A 17 7.48 0.73 -20.02
C ALA A 17 8.62 1.72 -20.37
N GLY A 18 9.84 1.24 -20.61
CA GLY A 18 10.99 2.04 -21.05
C GLY A 18 11.84 2.63 -19.92
N GLY A 19 11.64 2.20 -18.67
CA GLY A 19 12.47 2.57 -17.53
C GLY A 19 12.40 4.06 -17.16
N TRP A 20 13.47 4.55 -16.50
CA TRP A 20 13.56 5.93 -16.03
C TRP A 20 13.48 7.01 -17.14
N PRO A 21 14.06 6.81 -18.33
CA PRO A 21 13.96 7.79 -19.42
C PRO A 21 12.51 8.03 -19.88
N ALA A 22 11.67 7.00 -19.83
CA ALA A 22 10.30 7.07 -20.32
C ALA A 22 9.34 7.61 -19.24
N LEU A 23 8.35 8.41 -19.65
CA LEU A 23 7.29 8.87 -18.74
C LEU A 23 6.44 7.71 -18.17
N PRO A 24 6.02 6.70 -18.97
CA PRO A 24 5.31 5.52 -18.45
C PRO A 24 6.09 4.76 -17.38
N GLY A 25 7.41 4.59 -17.54
CA GLY A 25 8.25 3.95 -16.53
C GLY A 25 8.31 4.74 -15.22
N ARG A 26 8.50 6.07 -15.27
CA ARG A 26 8.46 6.92 -14.05
C ARG A 26 7.12 6.83 -13.32
N LEU A 27 6.01 6.76 -14.04
CA LEU A 27 4.68 6.56 -13.46
C LEU A 27 4.53 5.17 -12.82
N ALA A 28 5.07 4.12 -13.44
CA ALA A 28 5.12 2.79 -12.84
C ALA A 28 5.93 2.78 -11.52
N LEU A 29 7.05 3.50 -11.44
CA LEU A 29 7.79 3.67 -10.17
C LEU A 29 7.00 4.45 -9.13
N LEU A 30 6.30 5.51 -9.51
CA LEU A 30 5.44 6.26 -8.59
C LEU A 30 4.34 5.36 -8.03
N ALA A 31 3.73 4.52 -8.87
CA ALA A 31 2.79 3.51 -8.43
C ALA A 31 3.41 2.52 -7.45
N LEU A 32 4.60 2.01 -7.76
CA LEU A 32 5.33 1.09 -6.89
C LEU A 32 5.60 1.72 -5.51
N ALA A 33 5.99 3.00 -5.46
CA ALA A 33 6.21 3.72 -4.21
C ALA A 33 4.93 3.82 -3.36
N GLY A 34 3.78 4.08 -3.98
CA GLY A 34 2.48 4.07 -3.28
C GLY A 34 2.12 2.69 -2.72
N LEU A 35 2.35 1.61 -3.48
CA LEU A 35 2.14 0.24 -3.02
C LEU A 35 3.08 -0.16 -1.88
N LEU A 36 4.35 0.25 -1.93
CA LEU A 36 5.32 0.02 -0.86
C LEU A 36 4.94 0.80 0.40
N THR A 37 4.44 2.03 0.25
CA THR A 37 3.91 2.81 1.38
C THR A 37 2.74 2.09 2.05
N GLN A 38 1.84 1.49 1.25
CA GLN A 38 0.75 0.67 1.77
C GLN A 38 1.26 -0.56 2.54
N LEU A 39 2.27 -1.25 2.00
CA LEU A 39 2.89 -2.40 2.67
C LEU A 39 3.55 -1.99 3.99
N ALA A 40 4.28 -0.87 4.01
CA ALA A 40 4.91 -0.34 5.20
C ALA A 40 3.86 0.02 6.28
N ALA A 41 2.80 0.76 5.91
CA ALA A 41 1.71 1.08 6.84
C ALA A 41 1.05 -0.19 7.41
N TYR A 42 0.88 -1.24 6.59
CA TYR A 42 0.38 -2.51 7.07
C TYR A 42 1.32 -3.18 8.07
N LEU A 43 2.61 -3.33 7.74
CA LEU A 43 3.56 -4.05 8.59
C LEU A 43 3.85 -3.32 9.90
N LEU A 44 3.97 -2.00 9.86
CA LEU A 44 4.41 -1.19 11.00
C LEU A 44 3.25 -0.78 11.93
N VAL A 45 2.02 -0.71 11.42
CA VAL A 45 0.87 -0.18 12.17
C VAL A 45 -0.28 -1.17 12.22
N ASN A 46 -0.84 -1.56 11.07
CA ASN A 46 -2.08 -2.35 11.06
C ASN A 46 -1.87 -3.77 11.62
N LYS A 47 -0.82 -4.46 11.19
CA LYS A 47 -0.49 -5.82 11.63
C LYS A 47 -0.28 -5.90 13.15
N PRO A 48 0.52 -5.04 13.80
CA PRO A 48 0.68 -5.11 15.26
C PRO A 48 -0.59 -4.70 16.02
N VAL A 49 -1.38 -3.73 15.52
CA VAL A 49 -2.67 -3.38 16.14
C VAL A 49 -3.63 -4.57 16.06
N ASN A 50 -3.80 -5.16 14.88
CA ASN A 50 -4.65 -6.32 14.68
C ASN A 50 -4.22 -7.49 15.55
N LYS A 51 -2.91 -7.76 15.68
CA LYS A 51 -2.41 -8.84 16.54
C LYS A 51 -2.89 -8.68 17.99
N ARG A 52 -2.87 -7.46 18.53
CA ARG A 52 -3.34 -7.17 19.91
C ARG A 52 -4.85 -7.31 20.04
N GLN A 53 -5.60 -6.78 19.07
CA GLN A 53 -7.06 -6.88 19.05
C GLN A 53 -7.52 -8.34 18.92
N THR A 54 -6.91 -9.11 18.02
CA THR A 54 -7.17 -10.54 17.85
C THR A 54 -6.85 -11.32 19.11
N ALA A 55 -5.71 -11.06 19.78
CA ALA A 55 -5.36 -11.75 21.01
C ALA A 55 -6.40 -11.53 22.13
N ALA A 56 -6.88 -10.30 22.31
CA ALA A 56 -7.93 -10.01 23.28
C ALA A 56 -9.28 -10.66 22.88
N ALA A 57 -9.63 -10.62 21.60
CA ALA A 57 -10.85 -11.24 21.09
C ALA A 57 -10.86 -12.77 21.29
N LEU A 58 -9.72 -13.44 21.09
CA LEU A 58 -9.55 -14.87 21.37
C LEU A 58 -9.75 -15.22 22.85
N GLN A 59 -9.55 -14.25 23.76
CA GLN A 59 -9.79 -14.39 25.19
C GLN A 59 -11.19 -13.90 25.59
N HIS A 60 -12.05 -13.54 24.63
CA HIS A 60 -13.35 -12.92 24.85
C HIS A 60 -13.30 -11.63 25.70
N GLN A 61 -12.22 -10.87 25.55
CA GLN A 61 -11.99 -9.62 26.27
C GLN A 61 -11.88 -8.42 25.32
N THR A 62 -12.21 -7.24 25.85
CA THR A 62 -11.90 -5.97 25.20
C THR A 62 -10.53 -5.49 25.69
N PRO A 63 -9.59 -5.12 24.80
CA PRO A 63 -8.31 -4.55 25.23
C PRO A 63 -8.53 -3.33 26.13
N PRO A 64 -7.84 -3.21 27.27
CA PRO A 64 -8.00 -2.06 28.17
C PRO A 64 -7.61 -0.73 27.50
N ASN A 65 -6.77 -0.80 26.46
CA ASN A 65 -6.33 0.34 25.66
C ASN A 65 -6.98 0.38 24.26
N ALA A 66 -8.19 -0.16 24.08
CA ALA A 66 -8.88 -0.25 22.79
C ALA A 66 -8.91 1.08 22.02
N ARG A 67 -9.22 2.20 22.69
CA ARG A 67 -9.21 3.54 22.07
C ARG A 67 -7.84 3.99 21.59
N ALA A 68 -6.76 3.63 22.30
CA ALA A 68 -5.42 3.95 21.86
C ALA A 68 -5.01 3.11 20.64
N LEU A 69 -5.40 1.84 20.61
CA LEU A 69 -5.19 0.97 19.44
C LEU A 69 -5.95 1.48 18.22
N GLN A 70 -7.20 1.92 18.41
CA GLN A 70 -8.02 2.52 17.35
C GLN A 70 -7.36 3.80 16.81
N ARG A 71 -6.97 4.75 17.66
CA ARG A 71 -6.29 5.98 17.22
C ARG A 71 -5.02 5.70 16.43
N ARG A 72 -4.24 4.69 16.81
CA ARG A 72 -3.04 4.27 16.08
C ARG A 72 -3.38 3.65 14.72
N TRP A 73 -4.49 2.93 14.60
CA TRP A 73 -4.93 2.42 13.31
C TRP A 73 -5.44 3.55 12.41
N ASP A 74 -6.21 4.48 12.98
CA ASP A 74 -6.77 5.64 12.27
C ASP A 74 -5.68 6.59 11.76
N SER A 75 -4.55 6.70 12.48
CA SER A 75 -3.47 7.63 12.14
C SER A 75 -2.84 7.40 10.77
N VAL A 76 -3.01 6.21 10.18
CA VAL A 76 -2.47 5.90 8.83
C VAL A 76 -3.54 5.87 7.75
N ILE A 77 -4.83 6.08 8.05
CA ILE A 77 -5.91 6.00 7.04
C ILE A 77 -5.66 7.01 5.90
N GLY A 78 -5.37 8.27 6.25
CA GLY A 78 -5.11 9.32 5.26
C GLY A 78 -3.91 8.98 4.36
N LEU A 79 -2.80 8.51 4.96
CA LEU A 79 -1.62 8.07 4.24
C LEU A 79 -1.95 6.92 3.26
N ARG A 80 -2.68 5.91 3.74
CA ARG A 80 -3.04 4.74 2.95
C ARG A 80 -3.98 5.09 1.79
N ALA A 81 -4.99 5.91 2.05
CA ALA A 81 -5.92 6.38 1.04
C ALA A 81 -5.19 7.22 -0.02
N GLY A 82 -4.39 8.19 0.40
CA GLY A 82 -3.60 9.03 -0.51
C GLY A 82 -2.61 8.22 -1.35
N ALA A 83 -1.83 7.34 -0.72
CA ALA A 83 -0.85 6.51 -1.41
C ALA A 83 -1.49 5.58 -2.45
N LEU A 84 -2.64 4.97 -2.12
CA LEU A 84 -3.35 4.10 -3.06
C LEU A 84 -3.98 4.90 -4.21
N THR A 85 -4.57 6.07 -3.93
CA THR A 85 -5.11 6.96 -4.97
C THR A 85 -4.01 7.38 -5.94
N VAL A 86 -2.86 7.83 -5.44
CA VAL A 86 -1.70 8.18 -6.27
C VAL A 86 -1.22 6.97 -7.08
N ALA A 87 -1.14 5.79 -6.45
CA ALA A 87 -0.69 4.59 -7.16
C ALA A 87 -1.61 4.22 -8.32
N VAL A 88 -2.93 4.24 -8.10
CA VAL A 88 -3.91 3.94 -9.15
C VAL A 88 -3.87 4.99 -10.26
N ALA A 89 -3.82 6.28 -9.92
CA ALA A 89 -3.71 7.35 -10.91
C ALA A 89 -2.43 7.21 -11.77
N ALA A 90 -1.31 6.85 -11.14
CA ALA A 90 -0.04 6.63 -11.82
C ALA A 90 -0.08 5.39 -12.74
N LEU A 91 -0.71 4.28 -12.30
CA LEU A 91 -0.91 3.09 -13.15
C LEU A 91 -1.78 3.40 -14.37
N ILE A 92 -2.87 4.14 -14.20
CA ILE A 92 -3.72 4.59 -15.31
C ILE A 92 -2.90 5.46 -16.26
N GLY A 93 -2.13 6.42 -15.74
CA GLY A 93 -1.26 7.28 -16.55
C GLY A 93 -0.21 6.49 -17.32
N ALA A 94 0.41 5.48 -16.69
CA ALA A 94 1.38 4.60 -17.35
C ALA A 94 0.73 3.80 -18.49
N ALA A 95 -0.46 3.25 -18.27
CA ALA A 95 -1.20 2.50 -19.28
C ALA A 95 -1.59 3.37 -20.48
N LEU A 96 -2.08 4.59 -20.25
CA LEU A 96 -2.49 5.52 -21.33
C LEU A 96 -1.34 5.98 -22.21
N GLN A 97 -0.10 5.93 -21.71
CA GLN A 97 1.09 6.43 -22.41
C GLN A 97 2.01 5.31 -22.89
N SER A 98 1.68 4.05 -22.59
CA SER A 98 2.43 2.91 -23.10
C SER A 98 2.14 2.74 -24.59
N PRO A 99 3.16 2.49 -25.44
CA PRO A 99 2.93 2.19 -26.85
C PRO A 99 2.08 0.91 -26.97
N ARG A 100 1.13 0.92 -27.91
CA ARG A 100 0.24 -0.21 -28.19
C ARG A 100 0.95 -1.27 -29.02
#